data_AF-A0A821ISQ4-F1
#
_entry.id   AF-A0A821ISQ4-F1
#
_cell.length_a   1.000
_cell.length_b   1.000
_cell.length_c   1.000
_cell.angle_alpha   90.00
_cell.angle_beta   90.00
_cell.angle_gamma   90.00
#
_symmetry.space_group_name_H-M   'P 1'
#
loop_
_entity.id
_entity.type
_entity.pdbx_description
1 polymer ?
#
loop_
_entity_poly.entity_id
_entity_poly.type
_entity_poly.pdbx_seq_one_letter_code
_entity_poly.pdbx_strand_id
1 'polypeptide(L)'
;ELKCLQKKYKSLEDQCKQAVRNYTQMTMSDPTLDFLLMKACEPMIQLFCANVEVGNENYLIRCLIKHKNEQQMDFRCKAGIDHHQITSMKDEAFLSQQFRKKCTQEINEHCFGKKTKAGVIQCLADLMLRDVLKKENKITEDCRDELKFELLQRSESIDFDPSLAKACQKDIHRFCGDRTPGNAQ
;
A
#
# COMPACT_ATOMS: atom_id res chain seq x y z
N GLU A 1 10.67 -18.32 16.10
CA GLU A 1 10.30 -17.43 17.23
C GLU A 1 9.73 -16.08 16.79
N LEU A 2 10.35 -15.33 15.87
CA LEU A 2 9.89 -13.99 15.45
C LEU A 2 8.42 -13.93 14.95
N LYS A 3 7.98 -14.89 14.11
CA LYS A 3 6.58 -14.97 13.65
C LYS A 3 5.57 -15.12 14.80
N CYS A 4 5.99 -15.71 15.93
CA CYS A 4 5.16 -15.78 17.14
C CYS A 4 5.05 -14.40 17.81
N LEU A 5 6.15 -13.67 17.91
CA LEU A 5 6.20 -12.31 18.46
C LEU A 5 5.34 -11.35 17.61
N GLN A 6 5.43 -11.42 16.29
CA GLN A 6 4.60 -10.63 15.38
C GLN A 6 3.10 -10.93 15.55
N LYS A 7 2.71 -12.20 15.67
CA LYS A 7 1.30 -12.58 15.93
C LYS A 7 0.78 -12.09 17.30
N LYS A 8 1.66 -12.00 18.30
CA LYS A 8 1.32 -11.54 19.66
C LYS A 8 1.68 -10.07 19.91
N TYR A 9 1.92 -9.29 18.85
CA TYR A 9 2.48 -7.92 18.94
C TYR A 9 1.78 -7.02 19.97
N LYS A 10 0.44 -7.07 20.03
CA LYS A 10 -0.36 -6.25 20.96
C LYS A 10 -0.09 -6.57 22.44
N SER A 11 0.28 -7.83 22.73
CA SER A 11 0.54 -8.36 24.08
C SER A 11 2.01 -8.28 24.50
N LEU A 12 2.90 -7.78 23.63
CA LEU A 12 4.32 -7.63 23.95
C LEU A 12 4.57 -6.40 24.84
N GLU A 13 5.65 -6.44 25.61
CA GLU A 13 6.20 -5.29 26.33
C GLU A 13 6.75 -4.24 25.35
N ASP A 14 6.75 -2.97 25.74
CA ASP A 14 7.03 -1.85 24.84
C ASP A 14 8.42 -1.91 24.19
N GLN A 15 9.43 -2.34 24.95
CA GLN A 15 10.78 -2.50 24.44
C GLN A 15 10.86 -3.59 23.36
N CYS A 16 10.13 -4.70 23.57
CA CYS A 16 10.01 -5.79 22.60
C CYS A 16 9.15 -5.37 21.41
N LYS A 17 8.05 -4.62 21.61
CA LYS A 17 7.26 -4.04 20.52
C LYS A 17 8.10 -3.14 19.63
N GLN A 18 8.96 -2.31 20.20
CA GLN A 18 9.81 -1.42 19.45
C GLN A 18 10.89 -2.18 18.68
N ALA A 19 11.53 -3.18 19.30
CA ALA A 19 12.51 -4.03 18.62
C ALA A 19 11.89 -4.89 17.51
N VAL A 20 10.74 -5.53 17.75
CA VAL A 20 10.01 -6.33 16.76
C VAL A 20 9.51 -5.44 15.62
N ARG A 21 9.05 -4.22 15.93
CA ARG A 21 8.67 -3.21 14.93
C ARG A 21 9.88 -2.80 14.10
N ASN A 22 11.00 -2.43 14.71
CA ASN A 22 12.22 -2.05 13.99
C ASN A 22 12.75 -3.20 13.13
N TYR A 23 12.75 -4.42 13.66
CA TYR A 23 13.17 -5.61 12.94
C TYR A 23 12.23 -5.92 11.77
N THR A 24 10.91 -5.96 12.01
CA THR A 24 9.91 -6.18 10.95
C THR A 24 9.97 -5.06 9.92
N GLN A 25 10.23 -3.82 10.33
CA GLN A 25 10.46 -2.67 9.44
C GLN A 25 11.72 -2.79 8.59
N MET A 26 12.79 -3.38 9.13
CA MET A 26 14.02 -3.68 8.38
C MET A 26 13.88 -4.93 7.49
N THR A 27 12.95 -5.81 7.83
CA THR A 27 12.72 -7.11 7.18
C THR A 27 11.34 -7.15 6.49
N MET A 28 10.81 -5.98 6.05
CA MET A 28 9.45 -5.87 5.47
C MET A 28 9.31 -6.62 4.15
N SER A 29 10.42 -7.01 3.54
CA SER A 29 10.44 -8.05 2.54
C SER A 29 10.57 -9.37 3.27
N ASP A 30 9.52 -10.22 3.28
CA ASP A 30 9.78 -11.65 3.41
C ASP A 30 10.60 -12.00 2.16
N PRO A 31 11.94 -12.17 2.27
CA PRO A 31 12.79 -12.25 1.10
C PRO A 31 12.41 -13.44 0.22
N THR A 32 11.68 -14.41 0.79
CA THR A 32 11.14 -15.58 0.11
C THR A 32 9.91 -15.25 -0.74
N LEU A 33 9.01 -14.40 -0.23
CA LEU A 33 7.75 -14.05 -0.90
C LEU A 33 7.98 -13.01 -1.99
N ASP A 34 8.80 -12.00 -1.73
CA ASP A 34 9.18 -10.99 -2.73
C ASP A 34 10.04 -11.63 -3.83
N PHE A 35 10.94 -12.57 -3.48
CA PHE A 35 11.68 -13.35 -4.48
C PHE A 35 10.76 -14.21 -5.35
N LEU A 36 9.76 -14.88 -4.75
CA LEU A 36 8.80 -15.69 -5.51
C LEU A 36 7.95 -14.81 -6.44
N LEU A 37 7.55 -13.62 -5.97
CA LEU A 37 6.85 -12.63 -6.77
C LEU A 37 7.71 -12.14 -7.94
N MET A 38 8.94 -11.70 -7.67
CA MET A 38 9.86 -11.22 -8.71
C MET A 38 10.14 -12.29 -9.75
N LYS A 39 10.31 -13.55 -9.32
CA LYS A 39 10.49 -14.69 -10.24
C LYS A 39 9.25 -14.96 -11.09
N ALA A 40 8.05 -14.89 -10.51
CA ALA A 40 6.81 -15.05 -11.27
C ALA A 40 6.58 -13.88 -12.25
N CYS A 41 7.04 -12.68 -11.89
CA CYS A 41 6.90 -11.47 -12.66
C CYS A 41 8.04 -11.19 -13.64
N GLU A 42 9.09 -12.01 -13.70
CA GLU A 42 10.27 -11.78 -14.54
C GLU A 42 9.93 -11.46 -16.01
N PRO A 43 9.00 -12.18 -16.70
CA PRO A 43 8.62 -11.83 -18.07
C PRO A 43 7.92 -10.46 -18.15
N MET A 44 7.12 -10.12 -17.13
CA MET A 44 6.36 -8.88 -17.06
C MET A 44 7.25 -7.69 -16.71
N ILE A 45 8.29 -7.93 -15.92
CA ILE A 45 9.34 -6.95 -15.62
C ILE A 45 10.04 -6.53 -16.91
N GLN A 46 10.41 -7.49 -17.75
CA GLN A 46 11.05 -7.19 -19.04
C GLN A 46 10.09 -6.46 -20.00
N LEU A 47 8.80 -6.80 -19.97
CA LEU A 47 7.81 -6.20 -20.86
C LEU A 47 7.44 -4.76 -20.45
N PHE A 48 7.15 -4.53 -19.17
CA PHE A 48 6.58 -3.26 -18.70
C PHE A 48 7.58 -2.37 -17.95
N CYS A 49 8.62 -2.95 -17.36
CA CYS A 49 9.45 -2.30 -16.33
C CYS A 49 10.96 -2.37 -16.61
N ALA A 50 11.37 -2.64 -17.85
CA ALA A 50 12.78 -2.82 -18.23
C ALA A 50 13.67 -1.61 -17.92
N ASN A 51 13.08 -0.41 -17.83
CA ASN A 51 13.80 0.84 -17.55
C ASN A 51 13.88 1.20 -16.05
N VAL A 52 13.34 0.37 -15.16
CA VAL A 52 13.44 0.60 -13.71
C VAL A 52 14.83 0.17 -13.22
N GLU A 53 15.52 1.06 -12.49
CA GLU A 53 16.86 0.78 -11.98
C GLU A 53 16.92 -0.52 -11.17
N VAL A 54 17.84 -1.41 -11.57
CA VAL A 54 18.10 -2.69 -10.92
C VAL A 54 18.60 -2.42 -9.49
N GLY A 55 17.89 -2.92 -8.49
CA GLY A 55 18.24 -2.76 -7.07
C GLY A 55 17.22 -2.00 -6.23
N ASN A 56 16.15 -1.46 -6.83
CA ASN A 56 15.04 -0.87 -6.09
C ASN A 56 13.75 -1.67 -6.27
N GLU A 57 13.63 -2.75 -5.50
CA GLU A 57 12.46 -3.67 -5.50
C GLU A 57 11.13 -2.91 -5.37
N ASN A 58 11.11 -1.82 -4.60
CA ASN A 58 9.90 -1.01 -4.45
C ASN A 58 9.46 -0.33 -5.75
N TYR A 59 10.37 0.24 -6.54
CA TYR A 59 10.00 0.87 -7.81
C TYR A 59 9.54 -0.17 -8.83
N LEU A 60 10.14 -1.36 -8.79
CA LEU A 60 9.77 -2.46 -9.64
C LEU A 60 8.34 -2.95 -9.33
N ILE A 61 8.04 -3.16 -8.04
CA ILE A 61 6.68 -3.51 -7.58
C ILE A 61 5.67 -2.43 -7.97
N ARG A 62 6.00 -1.13 -7.83
CA ARG A 62 5.11 -0.04 -8.26
C ARG A 62 4.83 -0.04 -9.76
N CYS A 63 5.84 -0.33 -10.56
CA CYS A 63 5.67 -0.45 -12.00
C CYS A 63 4.76 -1.64 -12.35
N LEU A 64 4.99 -2.80 -11.74
CA LEU A 64 4.16 -3.99 -11.92
C LEU A 64 2.70 -3.74 -11.52
N ILE A 65 2.48 -3.07 -10.40
CA ILE A 65 1.16 -2.63 -9.93
C ILE A 65 0.47 -1.74 -10.98
N LYS A 66 1.18 -0.77 -11.55
CA LYS A 66 0.63 0.14 -12.56
C LYS A 66 0.14 -0.61 -13.81
N HIS A 67 0.84 -1.68 -14.19
CA HIS A 67 0.52 -2.49 -15.38
C HIS A 67 -0.28 -3.76 -15.08
N LYS A 68 -0.71 -3.98 -13.82
CA LYS A 68 -1.35 -5.22 -13.37
C LYS A 68 -2.60 -5.62 -14.16
N ASN A 69 -3.33 -4.66 -14.71
CA ASN A 69 -4.58 -4.90 -15.43
C ASN A 69 -4.43 -4.86 -16.95
N GLU A 70 -3.21 -4.73 -17.46
CA GLU A 70 -2.93 -4.82 -18.90
C GLU A 70 -3.24 -6.23 -19.42
N GLN A 71 -3.76 -6.33 -20.65
CA GLN A 71 -4.13 -7.63 -21.24
C GLN A 71 -2.95 -8.61 -21.35
N GLN A 72 -1.73 -8.07 -21.49
CA GLN A 72 -0.51 -8.85 -21.60
C GLN A 72 0.06 -9.28 -20.24
N MET A 73 -0.58 -8.91 -19.12
CA MET A 73 -0.13 -9.27 -17.77
C MET A 73 -0.34 -10.78 -17.52
N ASP A 74 0.74 -11.45 -17.10
CA ASP A 74 0.69 -12.86 -16.72
C ASP A 74 -0.17 -13.07 -15.46
N PHE A 75 -0.99 -14.12 -15.47
CA PHE A 75 -1.93 -14.39 -14.38
C PHE A 75 -1.24 -14.70 -13.05
N ARG A 76 -0.06 -15.33 -13.06
CA ARG A 76 0.70 -15.67 -11.85
C ARG A 76 1.34 -14.42 -11.28
N CYS A 77 1.89 -13.57 -12.15
CA CYS A 77 2.40 -12.26 -11.74
C CYS A 77 1.28 -11.41 -11.14
N LYS A 78 0.13 -11.29 -11.84
CA LYS A 78 -1.06 -10.57 -11.34
C LYS A 78 -1.49 -11.06 -9.96
N ALA A 79 -1.66 -12.37 -9.78
CA ALA A 79 -2.05 -12.95 -8.49
C ALA A 79 -1.02 -12.66 -7.38
N GLY A 80 0.26 -12.67 -7.72
CA GLY A 80 1.33 -12.31 -6.79
C GLY A 80 1.28 -10.82 -6.39
N ILE A 81 1.05 -9.93 -7.35
CA ILE A 81 0.89 -8.49 -7.09
C ILE A 81 -0.33 -8.24 -6.20
N ASP A 82 -1.47 -8.88 -6.50
CA ASP A 82 -2.68 -8.79 -5.68
C ASP A 82 -2.41 -9.25 -4.24
N HIS A 83 -1.72 -10.38 -4.05
CA HIS A 83 -1.36 -10.87 -2.73
C HIS A 83 -0.44 -9.90 -1.99
N HIS A 84 0.56 -9.34 -2.67
CA HIS A 84 1.45 -8.34 -2.11
C HIS A 84 0.69 -7.07 -1.69
N GLN A 85 -0.21 -6.55 -2.53
CA GLN A 85 -1.05 -5.39 -2.20
C GLN A 85 -1.96 -5.66 -0.99
N ILE A 86 -2.64 -6.81 -0.96
CA ILE A 86 -3.51 -7.21 0.17
C ILE A 86 -2.72 -7.27 1.47
N THR A 87 -1.54 -7.88 1.46
CA THR A 87 -0.71 -8.07 2.65
C THR A 87 -0.12 -6.74 3.11
N SER A 88 0.35 -5.91 2.18
CA SER A 88 0.93 -4.59 2.46
C SER A 88 -0.08 -3.58 2.98
N MET A 89 -1.36 -3.71 2.59
CA MET A 89 -2.43 -2.80 3.01
C MET A 89 -3.13 -3.24 4.30
N LYS A 90 -3.15 -4.54 4.61
CA LYS A 90 -3.71 -5.08 5.86
C LYS A 90 -2.82 -4.88 7.08
N ASP A 91 -1.53 -4.58 6.88
CA ASP A 91 -0.64 -4.29 7.99
C ASP A 91 -0.95 -2.89 8.55
N GLU A 92 -1.90 -2.82 9.49
CA GLU A 92 -2.36 -1.60 10.16
C GLU A 92 -1.23 -0.84 10.88
N ALA A 93 -0.05 -1.45 11.03
CA ALA A 93 1.02 -0.93 11.84
C ALA A 93 1.75 0.26 11.19
N PHE A 94 1.95 0.34 9.88
CA PHE A 94 2.82 1.37 9.30
C PHE A 94 2.37 1.93 7.94
N LEU A 95 2.26 3.26 7.88
CA LEU A 95 2.50 4.02 6.64
C LEU A 95 3.70 3.39 5.92
N SER A 96 3.59 3.09 4.62
CA SER A 96 4.75 2.59 3.87
C SER A 96 5.92 3.54 4.15
N GLN A 97 7.11 3.00 4.42
CA GLN A 97 8.24 3.83 4.89
C GLN A 97 8.48 5.01 3.92
N GLN A 98 8.22 4.79 2.63
CA GLN A 98 8.26 5.81 1.59
C GLN A 98 7.14 6.84 1.71
N PHE A 99 5.88 6.43 1.88
CA PHE A 99 4.78 7.36 2.12
C PHE A 99 5.04 8.23 3.34
N ARG A 100 5.49 7.63 4.44
CA ARG A 100 5.86 8.42 5.62
C ARG A 100 7.01 9.35 5.29
N LYS A 101 8.11 8.86 4.69
CA LYS A 101 9.28 9.70 4.36
C LYS A 101 8.92 10.90 3.49
N LYS A 102 8.17 10.68 2.40
CA LYS A 102 7.82 11.73 1.43
C LYS A 102 6.76 12.71 1.95
N CYS A 103 5.85 12.27 2.82
CA CYS A 103 4.79 13.12 3.38
C CYS A 103 5.01 13.53 4.84
N THR A 104 6.20 13.31 5.44
CA THR A 104 6.40 13.54 6.89
C THR A 104 6.08 14.97 7.30
N GLN A 105 6.46 15.94 6.47
CA GLN A 105 6.24 17.34 6.75
C GLN A 105 4.75 17.67 6.82
N GLU A 106 3.99 17.33 5.78
CA GLU A 106 2.55 17.60 5.69
C GLU A 106 1.77 16.82 6.74
N ILE A 107 2.20 15.60 7.07
CA ILE A 107 1.60 14.80 8.14
C ILE A 107 1.71 15.54 9.48
N ASN A 108 2.89 16.08 9.79
CA ASN A 108 3.13 16.75 11.06
C ASN A 108 2.44 18.12 11.12
N GLU A 109 2.43 18.87 10.02
CA GLU A 109 1.90 20.24 9.96
C GLU A 109 0.38 20.29 9.82
N HIS A 110 -0.22 19.35 9.09
CA HIS A 110 -1.63 19.45 8.69
C HIS A 110 -2.50 18.26 9.11
N CYS A 111 -1.90 17.10 9.39
CA CYS A 111 -2.62 15.88 9.73
C CYS A 111 -2.24 15.30 11.10
N PHE A 112 -1.81 16.17 12.01
CA PHE A 112 -1.45 15.78 13.38
C PHE A 112 -2.60 15.04 14.08
N GLY A 113 -2.27 14.00 14.84
CA GLY A 113 -3.24 13.22 15.62
C GLY A 113 -3.98 12.12 14.86
N LYS A 114 -3.78 11.97 13.54
CA LYS A 114 -4.28 10.80 12.80
C LYS A 114 -3.48 9.54 13.19
N LYS A 115 -4.18 8.53 13.71
CA LYS A 115 -3.57 7.30 14.26
C LYS A 115 -3.48 6.15 13.26
N THR A 116 -4.18 6.24 12.13
CA THR A 116 -4.27 5.17 11.13
C THR A 116 -3.77 5.64 9.77
N LYS A 117 -3.19 4.72 8.98
CA LYS A 117 -2.77 5.00 7.59
C LYS A 117 -3.92 5.58 6.77
N ALA A 118 -5.10 4.96 6.85
CA ALA A 118 -6.30 5.42 6.18
C ALA A 118 -6.72 6.84 6.58
N GLY A 119 -6.59 7.20 7.86
CA GLY A 119 -6.92 8.53 8.37
C GLY A 119 -5.92 9.60 7.95
N VAL A 120 -4.63 9.25 7.82
CA VAL A 120 -3.60 10.14 7.27
C VAL A 120 -3.84 10.37 5.77
N ILE A 121 -4.05 9.30 5.00
CA ILE A 121 -4.34 9.39 3.55
C ILE A 121 -5.56 10.27 3.29
N GLN A 122 -6.65 10.06 4.03
CA GLN A 122 -7.86 10.88 3.87
C GLN A 122 -7.59 12.36 4.17
N CYS A 123 -6.87 12.65 5.26
CA CYS A 123 -6.55 14.03 5.62
C CYS A 123 -5.70 14.73 4.55
N LEU A 124 -4.69 14.05 4.02
CA LEU A 124 -3.85 14.58 2.96
C LEU A 124 -4.61 14.71 1.63
N ALA A 125 -5.55 13.81 1.33
CA ALA A 125 -6.41 13.92 0.15
C ALA A 125 -7.33 15.15 0.25
N ASP A 126 -7.94 15.39 1.42
CA ASP A 126 -8.76 16.58 1.65
C ASP A 126 -7.93 17.87 1.58
N LEU A 127 -6.68 17.83 2.08
CA LEU A 127 -5.74 18.94 1.96
C LEU A 127 -5.36 19.20 0.50
N MET A 128 -5.06 18.15 -0.27
CA MET A 128 -4.71 18.25 -1.68
C MET A 128 -5.84 18.87 -2.50
N LEU A 129 -7.10 18.50 -2.22
CA LEU A 129 -8.27 19.10 -2.83
C LEU A 129 -8.38 20.59 -2.48
N ARG A 130 -8.23 20.95 -1.20
CA ARG A 130 -8.27 22.36 -0.76
C ARG A 130 -7.18 23.20 -1.41
N ASP A 131 -5.96 22.67 -1.50
CA ASP A 131 -4.83 23.31 -2.16
C ASP A 131 -5.16 23.67 -3.62
N VAL A 132 -5.69 22.72 -4.38
CA VAL A 132 -6.10 22.94 -5.77
C VAL A 132 -7.20 23.99 -5.88
N LEU A 133 -8.24 23.88 -5.05
CA LEU A 133 -9.38 24.81 -5.10
C LEU A 133 -9.00 26.23 -4.67
N LYS A 134 -8.08 26.38 -3.72
CA LYS A 134 -7.63 27.67 -3.18
C LYS A 134 -6.36 28.21 -3.86
N LYS A 135 -5.77 27.46 -4.80
CA LYS A 135 -4.47 27.75 -5.42
C LYS A 135 -3.36 27.93 -4.38
N GLU A 136 -3.37 27.11 -3.33
CA GLU A 136 -2.32 27.02 -2.31
C GLU A 136 -1.38 25.84 -2.61
N ASN A 137 -0.14 25.90 -2.12
CA ASN A 137 0.87 24.85 -2.29
C ASN A 137 1.35 24.36 -0.92
N LYS A 138 0.46 23.73 -0.14
CA LYS A 138 0.78 23.18 1.20
C LYS A 138 1.29 21.75 1.15
N ILE A 139 1.10 21.06 0.02
CA ILE A 139 1.65 19.73 -0.23
C ILE A 139 2.75 19.79 -1.29
N THR A 140 3.90 19.20 -0.97
CA THR A 140 5.03 19.01 -1.89
C THR A 140 4.67 18.06 -3.04
N GLU A 141 5.31 18.21 -4.19
CA GLU A 141 5.08 17.31 -5.34
C GLU A 141 5.39 15.85 -5.01
N ASP A 142 6.46 15.59 -4.25
CA ASP A 142 6.82 14.25 -3.80
C ASP A 142 5.71 13.61 -2.95
N CYS A 143 5.11 14.37 -2.03
CA CYS A 143 3.99 13.88 -1.25
C CYS A 143 2.72 13.73 -2.09
N ARG A 144 2.45 14.63 -3.04
CA ARG A 144 1.29 14.50 -3.95
C ARG A 144 1.36 13.22 -4.77
N ASP A 145 2.50 12.91 -5.35
CA ASP A 145 2.65 11.72 -6.19
C ASP A 145 2.55 10.43 -5.38
N GLU A 146 3.13 10.44 -4.18
CA GLU A 146 3.03 9.33 -3.25
C GLU A 146 1.59 9.12 -2.72
N LEU A 147 0.87 10.23 -2.48
CA LEU A 147 -0.54 10.21 -2.12
C LEU A 147 -1.44 9.72 -3.23
N LYS A 148 -1.22 10.17 -4.48
CA LYS A 148 -1.95 9.66 -5.65
C LYS A 148 -1.75 8.15 -5.80
N PHE A 149 -0.52 7.66 -5.62
CA PHE A 149 -0.24 6.23 -5.67
C PHE A 149 -1.04 5.47 -4.60
N GLU A 150 -0.99 5.89 -3.33
CA GLU A 150 -1.76 5.23 -2.27
C GLU A 150 -3.29 5.30 -2.50
N LEU A 151 -3.79 6.42 -3.03
CA LEU A 151 -5.21 6.57 -3.38
C LEU A 151 -5.62 5.61 -4.51
N LEU A 152 -4.80 5.48 -5.56
CA LEU A 152 -5.04 4.56 -6.66
C LEU A 152 -5.08 3.11 -6.17
N GLN A 153 -4.14 2.74 -5.30
CA GLN A 153 -4.12 1.42 -4.66
C GLN A 153 -5.41 1.16 -3.89
N ARG A 154 -5.84 2.12 -3.07
CA ARG A 154 -7.05 1.97 -2.26
C ARG A 154 -8.34 1.92 -3.08
N SER A 155 -8.37 2.53 -4.27
CA SER A 155 -9.54 2.47 -5.16
C SER A 155 -9.68 1.15 -5.93
N GLU A 156 -8.63 0.31 -6.01
CA GLU A 156 -8.67 -0.93 -6.81
C GLU A 156 -9.59 -2.02 -6.23
N SER A 157 -9.66 -2.11 -4.91
CA SER A 157 -10.44 -3.13 -4.22
C SER A 157 -11.01 -2.57 -2.93
N ILE A 158 -12.26 -2.93 -2.65
CA ILE A 158 -12.86 -2.65 -1.36
C ILE A 158 -12.09 -3.30 -0.20
N ASP A 159 -11.38 -4.41 -0.45
CA ASP A 159 -10.52 -5.08 0.54
C ASP A 159 -9.35 -4.21 1.03
N PHE A 160 -9.01 -3.17 0.27
CA PHE A 160 -7.98 -2.20 0.60
C PHE A 160 -8.48 -1.07 1.51
N ASP A 161 -9.78 -1.03 1.80
CA ASP A 161 -10.40 -0.18 2.81
C ASP A 161 -11.19 -1.04 3.82
N PRO A 162 -10.55 -1.52 4.90
CA PRO A 162 -11.20 -2.38 5.88
C PRO A 162 -12.44 -1.76 6.53
N SER A 163 -12.48 -0.42 6.65
CA SER A 163 -13.64 0.27 7.24
C SER A 163 -14.82 0.25 6.27
N LEU A 164 -14.57 0.53 4.99
CA LEU A 164 -15.58 0.46 3.94
C LEU A 164 -16.05 -0.98 3.71
N ALA A 165 -15.13 -1.95 3.59
CA ALA A 165 -15.46 -3.36 3.42
C ALA A 165 -16.36 -3.88 4.54
N LYS A 166 -16.07 -3.50 5.80
CA LYS A 166 -16.90 -3.85 6.95
C LYS A 166 -18.27 -3.19 6.91
N ALA A 167 -18.33 -1.90 6.59
CA ALA A 167 -19.58 -1.14 6.54
C ALA A 167 -20.51 -1.66 5.43
N CYS A 168 -19.95 -1.96 4.26
CA CYS A 168 -20.69 -2.39 3.07
C CYS A 168 -20.83 -3.92 2.95
N GLN A 169 -20.37 -4.71 3.92
CA GLN A 169 -20.30 -6.17 3.83
C GLN A 169 -21.63 -6.82 3.37
N LYS A 170 -22.76 -6.36 3.93
CA LYS A 170 -24.08 -6.90 3.60
C LYS A 170 -24.52 -6.52 2.18
N ASP A 171 -24.25 -5.29 1.78
CA ASP A 171 -24.62 -4.78 0.46
C ASP A 171 -23.76 -5.40 -0.64
N ILE A 172 -22.47 -5.62 -0.37
CA ILE A 172 -21.58 -6.37 -1.28
C ILE A 172 -22.14 -7.76 -1.52
N HIS A 173 -22.51 -8.49 -0.46
CA HIS A 173 -23.09 -9.82 -0.61
C HIS A 173 -24.42 -9.78 -1.37
N ARG A 174 -25.25 -8.76 -1.13
CA ARG A 174 -26.59 -8.65 -1.72
C ARG A 174 -26.59 -8.21 -3.18
N PHE A 175 -25.69 -7.31 -3.55
CA PHE A 175 -25.73 -6.62 -4.85
C PHE A 175 -24.50 -6.87 -5.72
N CYS A 176 -23.40 -7.37 -5.15
CA CYS A 176 -22.10 -7.50 -5.82
C CYS A 176 -21.49 -8.91 -5.72
N GLY A 177 -22.27 -9.93 -5.34
CA GLY A 177 -21.76 -11.30 -5.16
C GLY A 177 -21.09 -11.92 -6.38
N ASP A 178 -21.46 -11.46 -7.59
CA ASP A 178 -20.94 -11.98 -8.86
C ASP A 178 -19.67 -11.24 -9.36
N ARG A 179 -19.16 -10.28 -8.59
CA ARG A 179 -18.00 -9.45 -8.98
C ARG A 179 -16.76 -9.87 -8.21
N THR A 180 -15.65 -10.03 -8.92
CA THR A 180 -14.33 -10.25 -8.31
C THR A 180 -13.70 -8.91 -7.87
N PRO A 181 -13.31 -8.77 -6.60
CA PRO A 181 -12.56 -7.59 -6.12
C PRO A 181 -11.21 -7.43 -6.85
N GLY A 182 -10.67 -6.21 -6.90
CA GLY A 182 -9.32 -5.95 -7.43
C GLY A 182 -9.22 -5.59 -8.92
N ASN A 183 -10.35 -5.47 -9.63
CA ASN A 183 -10.40 -5.06 -11.04
C ASN A 183 -11.13 -3.72 -11.24
N ALA A 184 -11.11 -2.82 -10.27
CA ALA A 184 -11.70 -1.48 -10.46
C ALA A 184 -10.80 -0.65 -11.39
N GLN A 185 -11.13 -0.63 -12.68
CA GLN A 185 -10.64 0.30 -13.71
C GLN A 185 -11.77 0.65 -14.66
#